data_AF-A0AA47EJ97-F1
#
_entry.id   AF-A0AA47EJ97-F1
#
_cell.length_a   1.000
_cell.length_b   1.000
_cell.length_c   1.000
_cell.angle_alpha   90.00
_cell.angle_beta   90.00
_cell.angle_gamma   90.00
#
_symmetry.space_group_name_H-M   'P 1'
#
loop_
_entity.id
_entity.type
_entity.pdbx_description
1 polymer ?
#
loop_
_entity_poly.entity_id
_entity_poly.type
_entity_poly.pdbx_seq_one_letter_code
_entity_poly.pdbx_strand_id
1 'polypeptide(L)'
;MKLIKVENGLLEAENYLLASSFSDFAGGANITRDIATGILKLISNNKIERKFEYNEFVIEIEKEKFKTMAIDDYSMIYIGNKEYSFGIKDTDLNAQNKFWKILKQDNYIQAYSSKDGVTYTNIGGMEFSESLTKQGFMKYNKEDFILDSYKVYANPYVTLQNAPEGFTVEFYNSKDELVTIRLFNAEMECKVFLDAKIQGYFVLKDLEGKEYYKSEILGLSYGDVYVLSPYNFEIIYLGNVINNIDSALLQDLEELITIKNIGNKDYMNVNIGTQTRSNDLIQLSIDNIVYTDTIVLDIAQLTKKDIYVRIIKDTDNHNFNVRDFQLIINK
;
A
#
# COMPACT_ATOMS: atom_id res chain seq x y z
N MET A 1 -22.11 -1.59 9.62
CA MET A 1 -20.80 -0.92 9.52
C MET A 1 -19.80 -1.96 9.08
N LYS A 2 -18.81 -1.56 8.30
CA LYS A 2 -17.72 -2.43 7.86
C LYS A 2 -16.44 -1.63 7.75
N LEU A 3 -15.33 -2.21 8.17
CA LEU A 3 -14.01 -1.67 7.93
C LEU A 3 -13.57 -2.11 6.54
N ILE A 4 -13.40 -1.15 5.63
CA ILE A 4 -13.11 -1.40 4.21
C ILE A 4 -11.69 -0.96 3.93
N LYS A 5 -10.87 -1.85 3.35
CA LYS A 5 -9.52 -1.49 2.91
C LYS A 5 -9.62 -0.63 1.65
N VAL A 6 -9.06 0.57 1.71
CA VAL A 6 -9.08 1.55 0.61
C VAL A 6 -7.72 1.80 0.00
N GLU A 7 -6.62 1.46 0.70
CA GLU A 7 -5.26 1.50 0.17
C GLU A 7 -4.44 0.30 0.66
N ASN A 8 -3.51 -0.18 -0.16
CA ASN A 8 -2.61 -1.31 0.16
C ASN A 8 -1.18 -0.90 0.57
N GLY A 9 -0.96 0.40 0.75
CA GLY A 9 0.27 0.99 1.22
C GLY A 9 1.47 0.92 0.28
N LEU A 10 1.39 0.23 -0.86
CA LEU A 10 2.49 0.13 -1.81
C LEU A 10 2.71 1.46 -2.55
N LEU A 11 3.93 1.98 -2.48
CA LEU A 11 4.32 3.19 -3.20
C LEU A 11 4.73 2.94 -4.65
N GLU A 12 5.07 1.69 -4.95
CA GLU A 12 5.57 1.25 -6.24
C GLU A 12 4.85 -0.04 -6.63
N ALA A 13 4.81 -0.35 -7.93
CA ALA A 13 4.33 -1.66 -8.37
C ALA A 13 5.12 -2.76 -7.66
N GLU A 14 4.47 -3.87 -7.26
CA GLU A 14 5.11 -4.96 -6.49
C GLU A 14 6.40 -5.50 -7.14
N ASN A 15 6.52 -5.34 -8.45
CA ASN A 15 7.66 -5.72 -9.27
C ASN A 15 8.38 -4.49 -9.86
N TYR A 16 8.55 -3.41 -9.10
CA TYR A 16 9.15 -2.16 -9.60
C TYR A 16 10.47 -2.38 -10.35
N LEU A 17 11.35 -3.24 -9.83
CA LEU A 17 12.64 -3.56 -10.45
C LEU A 17 12.51 -4.38 -11.76
N LEU A 18 11.34 -4.94 -12.06
CA LEU A 18 11.06 -5.65 -13.31
C LEU A 18 10.23 -4.82 -14.28
N ALA A 19 9.31 -4.01 -13.76
CA ALA A 19 8.38 -3.19 -14.54
C ALA A 19 8.96 -1.83 -14.97
N SER A 20 10.09 -1.40 -14.40
CA SER A 20 10.74 -0.13 -14.71
C SER A 20 11.75 -0.23 -15.86
N SER A 21 12.04 0.92 -16.50
CA SER A 21 13.08 1.09 -17.52
C SER A 21 14.47 0.93 -16.89
N PHE A 22 14.87 -0.33 -16.73
CA PHE A 22 15.98 -0.69 -15.85
C PHE A 22 17.35 -0.22 -16.32
N SER A 23 17.49 0.13 -17.61
CA SER A 23 18.70 0.74 -18.16
C SER A 23 19.15 1.96 -17.36
N ASP A 24 18.19 2.71 -16.83
CA ASP A 24 18.43 3.99 -16.17
C ASP A 24 18.99 3.80 -14.74
N PHE A 25 18.88 2.58 -14.18
CA PHE A 25 19.38 2.22 -12.85
C PHE A 25 20.58 1.29 -12.88
N ALA A 26 20.69 0.47 -13.93
CA ALA A 26 21.78 -0.48 -14.09
C ALA A 26 23.12 0.22 -14.27
N GLY A 27 23.14 1.37 -14.96
CA GLY A 27 24.38 2.03 -15.35
C GLY A 27 25.30 1.07 -16.10
N GLY A 28 26.51 0.85 -15.56
CA GLY A 28 27.48 -0.13 -16.10
C GLY A 28 27.40 -1.53 -15.45
N ALA A 29 26.38 -1.84 -14.66
CA ALA A 29 26.24 -3.14 -14.00
C ALA A 29 25.74 -4.22 -14.96
N ASN A 30 26.30 -5.42 -14.81
CA ASN A 30 25.79 -6.62 -15.46
C ASN A 30 24.73 -7.27 -14.57
N ILE A 31 23.53 -7.46 -15.13
CA ILE A 31 22.34 -7.88 -14.41
C ILE A 31 21.55 -8.90 -15.25
N THR A 32 20.74 -9.72 -14.59
CA THR A 32 19.65 -10.45 -15.25
C THR A 32 18.35 -10.24 -14.47
N ARG A 33 17.24 -10.17 -15.20
CA ARG A 33 15.90 -10.04 -14.67
C ARG A 33 15.06 -11.18 -15.23
N ASP A 34 14.49 -11.98 -14.35
CA ASP A 34 13.52 -13.01 -14.72
C ASP A 34 12.12 -12.52 -14.36
N ILE A 35 11.39 -12.09 -15.38
CA ILE A 35 10.03 -11.54 -15.23
C ILE A 35 9.07 -12.63 -14.75
N ALA A 36 9.29 -13.89 -15.14
CA ALA A 36 8.38 -14.98 -14.78
C ALA A 36 8.50 -15.35 -13.30
N THR A 37 9.71 -15.30 -12.74
CA THR A 37 9.96 -15.68 -11.34
C THR A 37 10.03 -14.50 -10.38
N GLY A 38 10.14 -13.27 -10.89
CA GLY A 38 10.29 -12.09 -10.05
C GLY A 38 11.75 -11.77 -9.68
N ILE A 39 12.70 -12.62 -10.08
CA ILE A 39 14.06 -12.64 -9.54
C ILE A 39 14.96 -11.66 -10.29
N LEU A 40 15.74 -10.88 -9.54
CA LEU A 40 16.81 -10.05 -10.05
C LEU A 40 18.17 -10.59 -9.61
N LYS A 41 19.11 -10.69 -10.56
CA LYS A 41 20.50 -11.05 -10.26
C LYS A 41 21.44 -9.93 -10.65
N LEU A 42 22.23 -9.45 -9.69
CA LEU A 42 23.36 -8.57 -9.94
C LEU A 42 24.62 -9.44 -10.05
N ILE A 43 25.17 -9.53 -11.26
CA ILE A 43 26.31 -10.41 -11.60
C ILE A 43 27.63 -9.66 -11.36
N SER A 44 27.71 -8.40 -11.80
CA SER A 44 28.91 -7.58 -11.63
C SER A 44 29.07 -7.05 -10.20
N ASN A 45 30.29 -6.74 -9.78
CA ASN A 45 30.59 -6.03 -8.53
C ASN A 45 30.41 -4.50 -8.63
N ASN A 46 29.49 -4.07 -9.50
CA ASN A 46 29.11 -2.66 -9.67
C ASN A 46 27.86 -2.37 -8.84
N LYS A 47 27.62 -1.10 -8.54
CA LYS A 47 26.37 -0.67 -7.92
C LYS A 47 25.27 -0.53 -8.98
N ILE A 48 24.03 -0.83 -8.58
CA ILE A 48 22.82 -0.32 -9.24
C ILE A 48 22.20 0.74 -8.34
N GLU A 49 21.75 1.84 -8.91
CA GLU A 49 21.30 3.01 -8.15
C GLU A 49 20.17 3.70 -8.89
N ARG A 50 19.15 4.13 -8.15
CA ARG A 50 18.00 4.83 -8.69
C ARG A 50 17.69 6.09 -7.91
N LYS A 51 16.92 6.96 -8.54
CA LYS A 51 16.27 8.08 -7.88
C LYS A 51 15.27 7.56 -6.83
N PHE A 52 15.34 8.10 -5.62
CA PHE A 52 14.49 7.72 -4.49
C PHE A 52 14.23 8.94 -3.61
N GLU A 53 13.02 9.49 -3.66
CA GLU A 53 12.66 10.78 -3.04
C GLU A 53 11.46 10.66 -2.08
N TYR A 54 11.25 9.48 -1.50
CA TYR A 54 10.18 9.28 -0.52
C TYR A 54 10.57 9.85 0.85
N ASN A 55 9.67 10.65 1.42
CA ASN A 55 9.87 11.27 2.74
C ASN A 55 9.73 10.25 3.88
N GLU A 56 8.77 9.35 3.74
CA GLU A 56 8.48 8.23 4.63
C GLU A 56 8.37 6.97 3.78
N PHE A 57 8.80 5.84 4.34
CA PHE A 57 8.69 4.55 3.66
C PHE A 57 9.00 3.38 4.59
N VAL A 58 8.65 2.18 4.12
CA VAL A 58 9.25 0.90 4.53
C VAL A 58 9.73 0.18 3.27
N ILE A 59 11.02 -0.16 3.21
CA ILE A 59 11.59 -1.06 2.20
C ILE A 59 11.69 -2.44 2.83
N GLU A 60 11.05 -3.43 2.22
CA GLU A 60 11.25 -4.85 2.53
C GLU A 60 11.99 -5.56 1.41
N ILE A 61 12.96 -6.38 1.79
CA ILE A 61 13.81 -7.16 0.89
C ILE A 61 13.87 -8.61 1.32
N GLU A 62 13.80 -9.49 0.33
CA GLU A 62 14.19 -10.89 0.44
C GLU A 62 15.33 -11.16 -0.55
N LYS A 63 16.45 -11.69 -0.06
CA LYS A 63 17.63 -12.02 -0.86
C LYS A 63 18.17 -13.40 -0.54
N GLU A 64 18.89 -14.00 -1.47
CA GLU A 64 19.68 -15.19 -1.13
C GLU A 64 20.94 -14.82 -0.31
N LYS A 65 21.43 -15.78 0.46
CA LYS A 65 22.71 -15.68 1.15
C LYS A 65 23.81 -16.18 0.23
N PHE A 66 24.97 -15.52 0.25
CA PHE A 66 26.15 -16.10 -0.38
C PHE A 66 26.55 -17.38 0.32
N LYS A 67 26.96 -18.38 -0.47
CA LYS A 67 27.46 -19.67 0.04
C LYS A 67 28.90 -19.54 0.53
N THR A 68 29.64 -18.59 -0.03
CA THR A 68 31.03 -18.27 0.31
C THR A 68 31.26 -16.76 0.35
N MET A 69 32.09 -16.30 1.29
CA MET A 69 32.54 -14.92 1.38
C MET A 69 34.04 -14.90 1.71
N ALA A 70 34.83 -14.26 0.85
CA ALA A 70 36.23 -13.93 1.12
C ALA A 70 36.35 -12.72 2.05
N ILE A 71 37.59 -12.42 2.46
CA ILE A 71 37.90 -11.15 3.11
C ILE A 71 37.50 -10.01 2.15
N ASP A 72 36.79 -9.02 2.66
CA ASP A 72 36.21 -7.88 1.95
C ASP A 72 34.98 -8.15 1.07
N ASP A 73 34.48 -9.40 1.02
CA ASP A 73 33.22 -9.66 0.32
C ASP A 73 32.04 -9.04 1.09
N TYR A 74 31.05 -8.54 0.35
CA TYR A 74 29.81 -8.02 0.93
C TYR A 74 28.63 -7.99 -0.02
N SER A 75 27.44 -7.87 0.56
CA SER A 75 26.25 -7.35 -0.12
C SER A 75 25.69 -6.18 0.68
N MET A 76 25.12 -5.20 0.00
CA MET A 76 24.62 -3.97 0.62
C MET A 76 23.39 -3.46 -0.10
N ILE A 77 22.36 -3.11 0.67
CA ILE A 77 21.40 -2.08 0.28
C ILE A 77 21.79 -0.77 0.95
N TYR A 78 21.64 0.34 0.23
CA TYR A 78 21.77 1.66 0.80
C TYR A 78 20.71 2.61 0.26
N ILE A 79 20.46 3.64 1.06
CA ILE A 79 19.71 4.85 0.75
C ILE A 79 20.59 6.04 1.13
N GLY A 80 20.35 7.20 0.52
CA GLY A 80 21.09 8.40 0.88
C GLY A 80 20.83 9.58 -0.03
N ASN A 81 21.75 10.54 0.01
CA ASN A 81 21.76 11.71 -0.85
C ASN A 81 23.13 11.87 -1.52
N LYS A 82 23.51 13.07 -1.96
CA LYS A 82 24.82 13.29 -2.60
C LYS A 82 26.00 13.10 -1.64
N GLU A 83 25.82 13.41 -0.36
CA GLU A 83 26.88 13.48 0.64
C GLU A 83 26.96 12.22 1.50
N TYR A 84 25.81 11.62 1.82
CA TYR A 84 25.71 10.49 2.72
C TYR A 84 25.03 9.28 2.06
N SER A 85 25.47 8.08 2.47
CA SER A 85 24.82 6.81 2.18
C SER A 85 24.85 5.94 3.43
N PHE A 86 23.73 5.30 3.73
CA PHE A 86 23.60 4.37 4.85
C PHE A 86 22.62 3.24 4.48
N GLY A 87 22.68 2.14 5.21
CA GLY A 87 21.83 0.99 4.93
C GLY A 87 22.35 -0.26 5.62
N ILE A 88 22.07 -1.41 5.03
CA ILE A 88 22.41 -2.72 5.60
C ILE A 88 23.51 -3.33 4.75
N LYS A 89 24.60 -3.75 5.39
CA LYS A 89 25.77 -4.38 4.74
C LYS A 89 26.10 -5.69 5.43
N ASP A 90 25.97 -6.80 4.72
CA ASP A 90 26.45 -8.11 5.17
C ASP A 90 27.93 -8.25 4.79
N THR A 91 28.81 -8.47 5.77
CA THR A 91 30.26 -8.72 5.57
C THR A 91 30.75 -10.04 6.16
N ASP A 92 29.88 -10.80 6.82
CA ASP A 92 30.20 -12.08 7.46
C ASP A 92 29.21 -13.16 6.99
N LEU A 93 29.77 -14.24 6.44
CA LEU A 93 29.05 -15.39 5.92
C LEU A 93 27.98 -15.91 6.89
N ASN A 94 28.29 -16.00 8.19
CA ASN A 94 27.44 -16.59 9.22
C ASN A 94 26.41 -15.60 9.79
N ALA A 95 26.64 -14.30 9.63
CA ALA A 95 25.75 -13.25 10.09
C ALA A 95 24.70 -12.85 9.05
N GLN A 96 24.85 -13.31 7.79
CA GLN A 96 23.92 -12.99 6.72
C GLN A 96 22.48 -13.36 7.07
N ASN A 97 21.57 -12.44 6.79
CA ASN A 97 20.13 -12.64 6.93
C ASN A 97 19.45 -12.62 5.55
N LYS A 98 18.36 -13.40 5.42
CA LYS A 98 17.62 -13.51 4.16
C LYS A 98 16.76 -12.27 3.94
N PHE A 99 16.21 -11.74 5.04
CA PHE A 99 15.28 -10.63 5.00
C PHE A 99 15.88 -9.38 5.61
N TRP A 100 15.70 -8.27 4.92
CA TRP A 100 16.12 -6.95 5.34
C TRP A 100 14.95 -5.99 5.30
N LYS A 101 14.90 -5.07 6.26
CA LYS A 101 13.91 -4.01 6.29
C LYS A 101 14.54 -2.69 6.68
N ILE A 102 14.26 -1.64 5.93
CA ILE A 102 14.68 -0.26 6.25
C ILE A 102 13.42 0.60 6.24
N LEU A 103 13.16 1.34 7.31
CA LEU A 103 12.04 2.27 7.36
C LEU A 103 12.50 3.69 7.71
N LYS A 104 11.81 4.69 7.17
CA LYS A 104 11.94 6.10 7.54
C LYS A 104 10.59 6.63 7.99
N GLN A 105 10.54 7.20 9.19
CA GLN A 105 9.35 7.86 9.75
C GLN A 105 9.82 9.01 10.64
N ASP A 106 9.18 10.18 10.56
CA ASP A 106 9.47 11.35 11.42
C ASP A 106 10.96 11.69 11.50
N ASN A 107 11.65 11.66 10.35
CA ASN A 107 13.10 11.86 10.21
C ASN A 107 14.01 10.80 10.86
N TYR A 108 13.48 9.71 11.41
CA TYR A 108 14.28 8.59 11.89
C TYR A 108 14.32 7.48 10.86
N ILE A 109 15.53 6.97 10.61
CA ILE A 109 15.76 5.81 9.75
C ILE A 109 16.20 4.66 10.62
N GLN A 110 15.52 3.52 10.48
CA GLN A 110 15.81 2.31 11.24
C GLN A 110 15.99 1.13 10.29
N ALA A 111 16.97 0.28 10.63
CA ALA A 111 17.30 -0.92 9.87
C ALA A 111 17.04 -2.15 10.72
N TYR A 112 16.50 -3.18 10.07
CA TYR A 112 16.18 -4.45 10.67
C TYR A 112 16.61 -5.59 9.77
N SER A 113 16.90 -6.74 10.39
CA SER A 113 17.16 -7.97 9.65
C SER A 113 16.42 -9.14 10.27
N SER A 114 16.15 -10.16 9.45
CA SER A 114 15.42 -11.35 9.86
C SER A 114 15.89 -12.59 9.11
N LYS A 115 15.81 -13.73 9.80
CA LYS A 115 16.06 -15.06 9.21
C LYS A 115 14.84 -15.64 8.53
N ASP A 116 13.64 -15.31 9.01
CA ASP A 116 12.36 -15.94 8.66
C ASP A 116 11.35 -14.99 8.00
N GLY A 117 11.65 -13.68 7.96
CA GLY A 117 10.77 -12.66 7.39
C GLY A 117 9.59 -12.31 8.30
N VAL A 118 9.53 -12.86 9.50
CA VAL A 118 8.46 -12.66 10.48
C VAL A 118 9.01 -11.92 11.70
N THR A 119 10.09 -12.44 12.29
CA THR A 119 10.71 -11.86 13.48
C THR A 119 11.89 -10.99 13.06
N TYR A 120 11.76 -9.68 13.21
CA TYR A 120 12.79 -8.71 12.84
C TYR A 120 13.58 -8.24 14.07
N THR A 121 14.90 -8.23 13.95
CA THR A 121 15.80 -7.62 14.95
C THR A 121 16.26 -6.27 14.44
N ASN A 122 16.13 -5.22 15.27
CA ASN A 122 16.71 -3.91 14.97
C ASN A 122 18.24 -4.01 14.98
N ILE A 123 18.89 -3.55 13.92
CA ILE A 123 20.35 -3.61 13.74
C ILE A 123 20.98 -2.22 13.69
N GLY A 124 20.22 -1.17 13.99
CA GLY A 124 20.68 0.20 14.04
C GLY A 124 19.65 1.19 13.51
N GLY A 125 19.93 2.47 13.75
CA GLY A 125 19.16 3.57 13.22
C GLY A 125 19.80 4.90 13.55
N MET A 126 19.34 5.94 12.88
CA MET A 126 19.81 7.31 13.11
C MET A 126 18.72 8.31 12.74
N GLU A 127 18.83 9.51 13.30
CA GLU A 127 18.11 10.65 12.78
C GLU A 127 18.73 11.07 11.44
N PHE A 128 17.89 11.31 10.45
CA PHE A 128 18.24 11.80 9.13
C PHE A 128 17.08 12.65 8.59
N SER A 129 17.17 13.95 8.85
CA SER A 129 16.16 14.95 8.46
C SER A 129 16.33 15.46 7.03
N GLU A 130 17.47 15.20 6.40
CA GLU A 130 17.71 15.56 5.01
C GLU A 130 16.90 14.70 4.03
N SER A 131 16.60 15.26 2.85
CA SER A 131 15.93 14.53 1.79
C SER A 131 16.83 13.44 1.22
N LEU A 132 16.28 12.24 1.11
CA LEU A 132 16.88 11.18 0.31
C LEU A 132 16.73 11.52 -1.17
N THR A 133 17.76 11.17 -1.94
CA THR A 133 17.71 11.32 -3.40
C THR A 133 18.00 10.02 -4.12
N LYS A 134 18.53 9.01 -3.43
CA LYS A 134 18.96 7.75 -4.05
C LYS A 134 18.75 6.52 -3.17
N GLN A 135 18.52 5.40 -3.83
CA GLN A 135 18.52 4.05 -3.27
C GLN A 135 19.31 3.14 -4.21
N GLY A 136 20.06 2.19 -3.67
CA GLY A 136 20.79 1.26 -4.50
C GLY A 136 21.16 -0.05 -3.82
N PHE A 137 21.66 -0.96 -4.65
CA PHE A 137 22.26 -2.22 -4.24
C PHE A 137 23.70 -2.28 -4.74
N MET A 138 24.56 -2.90 -3.95
CA MET A 138 25.95 -3.13 -4.31
C MET A 138 26.42 -4.45 -3.71
N LYS A 139 27.26 -5.17 -4.44
CA LYS A 139 27.98 -6.33 -3.91
C LYS A 139 29.44 -6.30 -4.30
N TYR A 140 30.24 -7.00 -3.52
CA TYR A 140 31.55 -7.46 -3.90
C TYR A 140 31.61 -8.93 -3.49
N ASN A 141 31.46 -9.82 -4.47
CA ASN A 141 31.54 -11.27 -4.29
C ASN A 141 31.68 -11.93 -5.67
N LYS A 142 32.24 -13.13 -5.76
CA LYS A 142 32.26 -13.93 -7.00
C LYS A 142 30.89 -14.51 -7.35
N GLU A 143 30.07 -14.77 -6.35
CA GLU A 143 28.67 -15.20 -6.49
C GLU A 143 27.79 -14.01 -6.93
N ASP A 144 26.69 -14.33 -7.61
CA ASP A 144 25.67 -13.37 -7.98
C ASP A 144 24.89 -12.93 -6.73
N PHE A 145 24.58 -11.64 -6.63
CA PHE A 145 23.60 -11.18 -5.64
C PHE A 145 22.21 -11.43 -6.20
N ILE A 146 21.43 -12.28 -5.53
CA ILE A 146 20.08 -12.68 -5.94
C ILE A 146 19.07 -12.01 -5.02
N LEU A 147 18.20 -11.20 -5.61
CA LEU A 147 17.11 -10.50 -4.98
C LEU A 147 15.80 -11.19 -5.38
N ASP A 148 15.16 -11.84 -4.41
CA ASP A 148 13.91 -12.58 -4.58
C ASP A 148 12.70 -11.65 -4.52
N SER A 149 12.76 -10.61 -3.68
CA SER A 149 11.65 -9.68 -3.48
C SER A 149 12.14 -8.30 -3.05
N TYR A 150 11.48 -7.26 -3.56
CA TYR A 150 11.71 -5.86 -3.20
C TYR A 150 10.37 -5.11 -3.22
N LYS A 151 9.95 -4.59 -2.07
CA LYS A 151 8.70 -3.83 -1.96
C LYS A 151 8.94 -2.55 -1.15
N VAL A 152 8.31 -1.45 -1.60
CA VAL A 152 8.36 -0.15 -0.93
C VAL A 152 6.94 0.24 -0.53
N TYR A 153 6.73 0.42 0.76
CA TYR A 153 5.46 0.85 1.35
C TYR A 153 5.56 2.28 1.84
N ALA A 154 4.41 2.95 1.95
CA ALA A 154 4.31 4.38 2.28
C ALA A 154 4.82 4.72 3.67
N ASN A 155 4.54 3.88 4.66
CA ASN A 155 4.89 4.11 6.06
C ASN A 155 4.70 2.80 6.87
N PRO A 156 5.17 2.72 8.12
CA PRO A 156 5.07 1.51 8.93
C PRO A 156 3.72 1.31 9.64
N TYR A 157 2.68 2.07 9.29
CA TYR A 157 1.39 2.03 9.99
C TYR A 157 0.30 1.35 9.18
N VAL A 158 -0.72 0.88 9.89
CA VAL A 158 -2.08 0.78 9.39
C VAL A 158 -2.84 2.00 9.84
N THR A 159 -3.53 2.68 8.93
CA THR A 159 -4.35 3.84 9.24
C THR A 159 -5.82 3.45 9.21
N LEU A 160 -6.53 3.67 10.32
CA LEU A 160 -7.98 3.57 10.40
C LEU A 160 -8.56 4.99 10.31
N GLN A 161 -9.64 5.14 9.55
CA GLN A 161 -10.28 6.44 9.32
C GLN A 161 -11.79 6.39 9.61
N ASN A 162 -12.37 7.58 9.77
CA ASN A 162 -13.82 7.82 9.85
C ASN A 162 -14.49 7.33 11.15
N ALA A 163 -13.80 7.49 12.28
CA ALA A 163 -14.44 7.47 13.61
C ALA A 163 -14.16 8.79 14.35
N PRO A 164 -15.06 9.23 15.25
CA PRO A 164 -14.89 10.50 15.96
C PRO A 164 -13.61 10.56 16.80
N GLU A 165 -13.07 11.77 16.97
CA GLU A 165 -11.95 12.04 17.87
C GLU A 165 -12.19 11.45 19.27
N GLY A 166 -11.15 10.85 19.86
CA GLY A 166 -11.21 10.25 21.18
C GLY A 166 -11.80 8.84 21.23
N PHE A 167 -12.35 8.32 20.12
CA PHE A 167 -12.71 6.89 20.05
C PHE A 167 -11.46 6.03 20.24
N THR A 168 -11.61 4.95 21.01
CA THR A 168 -10.50 4.03 21.32
C THR A 168 -10.43 2.93 20.29
N VAL A 169 -9.23 2.60 19.83
CA VAL A 169 -8.91 1.44 18.99
C VAL A 169 -8.05 0.48 19.79
N GLU A 170 -8.55 -0.72 19.99
CA GLU A 170 -7.78 -1.85 20.52
C GLU A 170 -7.43 -2.77 19.35
N PHE A 171 -6.14 -3.02 19.13
CA PHE A 171 -5.65 -3.96 18.12
C PHE A 171 -5.26 -5.28 18.78
N TYR A 172 -5.89 -6.36 18.33
CA TYR A 172 -5.62 -7.73 18.77
C TYR A 172 -4.99 -8.53 17.65
N ASN A 173 -4.03 -9.40 17.96
CA ASN A 173 -3.48 -10.34 16.99
C ASN A 173 -4.44 -11.53 16.77
N SER A 174 -4.08 -12.44 15.86
CA SER A 174 -4.87 -13.64 15.55
C SER A 174 -5.01 -14.66 16.69
N LYS A 175 -4.34 -14.45 17.83
CA LYS A 175 -4.42 -15.27 19.05
C LYS A 175 -5.24 -14.61 20.16
N ASP A 176 -5.99 -13.55 19.85
CA ASP A 176 -6.75 -12.73 20.81
C ASP A 176 -5.86 -12.02 21.86
N GLU A 177 -4.58 -11.80 21.57
CA GLU A 177 -3.70 -11.04 22.44
C GLU A 177 -3.75 -9.56 22.06
N LEU A 178 -4.02 -8.69 23.03
CA LEU A 178 -3.99 -7.24 22.83
C LEU A 178 -2.56 -6.79 22.51
N VAL A 179 -2.37 -6.25 21.31
CA VAL A 179 -1.08 -5.74 20.84
C VAL A 179 -0.92 -4.28 21.23
N THR A 180 -1.94 -3.46 20.99
CA THR A 180 -1.85 -2.02 21.29
C THR A 180 -3.19 -1.34 21.42
N ILE A 181 -3.20 -0.18 22.08
CA ILE A 181 -4.35 0.72 22.19
C ILE A 181 -3.96 2.08 21.62
N ARG A 182 -4.84 2.67 20.82
CA ARG A 182 -4.68 4.02 20.24
C ARG A 182 -6.00 4.77 20.29
N LEU A 183 -5.94 6.07 20.02
CA LEU A 183 -7.11 6.94 19.93
C LEU A 183 -7.19 7.55 18.54
N PHE A 184 -8.41 7.78 18.07
CA PHE A 184 -8.66 8.65 16.92
C PHE A 184 -8.32 10.10 17.26
N ASN A 185 -7.63 10.80 16.36
CA ASN A 185 -7.31 12.22 16.47
C ASN A 185 -8.44 13.11 15.92
N ALA A 186 -8.21 14.43 15.93
CA ALA A 186 -9.15 15.44 15.42
C ALA A 186 -9.42 15.28 13.90
N GLU A 187 -8.47 14.73 13.15
CA GLU A 187 -8.61 14.39 11.73
C GLU A 187 -9.43 13.12 11.48
N MET A 188 -9.96 12.48 12.53
CA MET A 188 -10.67 11.20 12.47
C MET A 188 -9.80 10.06 11.92
N GLU A 189 -8.51 10.09 12.24
CA GLU A 189 -7.53 9.04 11.92
C GLU A 189 -6.96 8.39 13.19
N CYS A 190 -6.70 7.09 13.10
CA CYS A 190 -5.96 6.34 14.09
C CYS A 190 -4.87 5.52 13.40
N LYS A 191 -3.60 5.81 13.70
CA LYS A 191 -2.44 5.10 13.16
C LYS A 191 -1.94 4.03 14.14
N VAL A 192 -1.91 2.78 13.68
CA VAL A 192 -1.41 1.61 14.43
C VAL A 192 -0.09 1.17 13.82
N PHE A 193 1.00 1.31 14.58
CA PHE A 193 2.33 0.92 14.12
C PHE A 193 2.43 -0.60 13.99
N LEU A 194 3.05 -1.08 12.91
CA LEU A 194 3.33 -2.49 12.70
C LEU A 194 4.83 -2.78 12.81
N ASP A 195 5.21 -3.70 13.69
CA ASP A 195 6.58 -4.25 13.70
C ASP A 195 6.81 -5.19 12.51
N ALA A 196 5.79 -5.95 12.14
CA ALA A 196 5.77 -6.92 11.05
C ALA A 196 4.36 -6.95 10.44
N LYS A 197 4.24 -7.44 9.19
CA LYS A 197 2.93 -7.80 8.64
C LYS A 197 2.31 -8.87 9.53
N ILE A 198 1.03 -8.71 9.85
CA ILE A 198 0.38 -9.50 10.89
C ILE A 198 -1.09 -9.72 10.57
N GLN A 199 -1.64 -10.82 11.06
CA GLN A 199 -3.09 -11.04 11.07
C GLN A 199 -3.65 -10.64 12.43
N GLY A 200 -4.77 -9.91 12.42
CA GLY A 200 -5.42 -9.46 13.64
C GLY A 200 -6.73 -8.72 13.35
N TYR A 201 -7.35 -8.18 14.39
CA TYR A 201 -8.61 -7.45 14.28
C TYR A 201 -8.61 -6.23 15.20
N PHE A 202 -9.52 -5.30 14.91
CA PHE A 202 -9.70 -4.07 15.68
C PHE A 202 -11.02 -4.09 16.44
N VAL A 203 -10.99 -3.61 17.68
CA VAL A 203 -12.18 -3.26 18.47
C VAL A 203 -12.18 -1.76 18.66
N LEU A 204 -13.21 -1.10 18.14
CA LEU A 204 -13.43 0.34 18.29
C LEU A 204 -14.42 0.55 19.41
N LYS A 205 -14.08 1.41 20.36
CA LYS A 205 -14.95 1.81 21.48
C LYS A 205 -15.26 3.30 21.40
N ASP A 206 -16.49 3.65 21.73
CA ASP A 206 -16.93 5.05 21.80
C ASP A 206 -16.33 5.78 23.02
N LEU A 207 -16.71 7.04 23.20
CA LEU A 207 -16.25 7.90 24.30
C LEU A 207 -16.65 7.41 25.70
N GLU A 208 -17.63 6.52 25.79
CA GLU A 208 -18.08 5.89 27.04
C GLU A 208 -17.37 4.55 27.30
N GLY A 209 -16.50 4.11 26.37
CA GLY A 209 -15.79 2.84 26.44
C GLY A 209 -16.62 1.65 25.98
N LYS A 210 -17.78 1.87 25.36
CA LYS A 210 -18.64 0.80 24.85
C LYS A 210 -18.18 0.40 23.45
N GLU A 211 -18.21 -0.90 23.15
CA GLU A 211 -17.91 -1.41 21.81
C GLU A 211 -18.85 -0.78 20.78
N TYR A 212 -18.25 -0.02 19.87
CA TYR A 212 -18.90 0.61 18.74
C TYR A 212 -18.83 -0.28 17.49
N TYR A 213 -17.69 -0.94 17.29
CA TYR A 213 -17.46 -1.83 16.15
C TYR A 213 -16.35 -2.84 16.46
N LYS A 214 -16.48 -4.06 15.95
CA LYS A 214 -15.42 -5.08 15.94
C LYS A 214 -15.23 -5.60 14.51
N SER A 215 -14.00 -5.57 14.02
CA SER A 215 -13.68 -6.09 12.69
C SER A 215 -13.57 -7.62 12.69
N GLU A 216 -13.62 -8.20 11.50
CA GLU A 216 -13.10 -9.56 11.26
C GLU A 216 -11.56 -9.59 11.38
N ILE A 217 -10.98 -10.79 11.30
CA ILE A 217 -9.52 -10.94 11.21
C ILE A 217 -9.08 -10.48 9.82
N LEU A 218 -8.16 -9.53 9.78
CA LEU A 218 -7.60 -8.90 8.60
C LEU A 218 -6.13 -9.27 8.46
N GLY A 219 -5.66 -9.41 7.22
CA GLY A 219 -4.23 -9.43 6.90
C GLY A 219 -3.71 -8.01 6.76
N LEU A 220 -2.96 -7.54 7.75
CA LEU A 220 -2.49 -6.16 7.85
C LEU A 220 -1.07 -6.04 7.31
N SER A 221 -0.88 -5.05 6.45
CA SER A 221 0.40 -4.69 5.85
C SER A 221 0.75 -3.22 6.09
N TYR A 222 2.02 -2.89 5.87
CA TYR A 222 2.54 -1.53 5.95
C TYR A 222 1.84 -0.59 4.97
N GLY A 223 1.46 0.59 5.46
CA GLY A 223 0.79 1.64 4.70
C GLY A 223 -0.67 1.33 4.36
N ASP A 224 -1.24 0.23 4.85
CA ASP A 224 -2.65 -0.08 4.62
C ASP A 224 -3.55 1.02 5.21
N VAL A 225 -4.56 1.44 4.45
CA VAL A 225 -5.58 2.37 4.92
C VAL A 225 -6.94 1.69 4.89
N TYR A 226 -7.64 1.79 6.01
CA TYR A 226 -8.99 1.27 6.17
C TYR A 226 -9.94 2.39 6.60
N VAL A 227 -11.13 2.41 6.01
CA VAL A 227 -12.19 3.35 6.35
C VAL A 227 -13.33 2.61 7.03
N LEU A 228 -13.76 3.10 8.19
CA LEU A 228 -14.97 2.61 8.84
C LEU A 228 -16.20 3.15 8.09
N SER A 229 -16.80 2.32 7.24
CA SER A 229 -17.98 2.71 6.49
C SER A 229 -19.26 2.36 7.26
N PRO A 230 -20.23 3.28 7.36
CA PRO A 230 -21.56 2.94 7.86
C PRO A 230 -22.33 2.05 6.88
N TYR A 231 -21.88 1.99 5.62
CA TYR A 231 -22.47 1.21 4.55
C TYR A 231 -21.70 -0.09 4.30
N ASN A 232 -22.40 -1.11 3.80
CA ASN A 232 -21.79 -2.38 3.41
C ASN A 232 -22.20 -2.69 1.97
N PHE A 233 -21.52 -2.02 1.04
CA PHE A 233 -21.76 -2.12 -0.40
C PHE A 233 -20.64 -2.89 -1.11
N GLU A 234 -21.00 -3.67 -2.12
CA GLU A 234 -20.10 -4.17 -3.16
C GLU A 234 -20.37 -3.38 -4.43
N ILE A 235 -19.30 -2.94 -5.10
CA ILE A 235 -19.37 -2.39 -6.45
C ILE A 235 -18.99 -3.52 -7.41
N ILE A 236 -19.84 -3.75 -8.41
CA ILE A 236 -19.65 -4.82 -9.39
C ILE A 236 -19.57 -4.19 -10.77
N TYR A 237 -18.52 -4.53 -11.52
CA TYR A 237 -18.31 -4.12 -12.90
C TYR A 237 -17.97 -5.34 -13.75
N LEU A 238 -18.71 -5.54 -14.85
CA LEU A 238 -18.58 -6.71 -15.73
C LEU A 238 -18.58 -8.06 -14.98
N GLY A 239 -19.39 -8.16 -13.93
CA GLY A 239 -19.52 -9.35 -13.09
C GLY A 239 -18.44 -9.53 -12.03
N ASN A 240 -17.42 -8.67 -11.99
CA ASN A 240 -16.36 -8.71 -10.99
C ASN A 240 -16.62 -7.69 -9.88
N VAL A 241 -16.39 -8.08 -8.63
CA VAL A 241 -16.37 -7.12 -7.51
C VAL A 241 -15.11 -6.27 -7.65
N ILE A 242 -15.30 -4.96 -7.77
CA ILE A 242 -14.21 -3.98 -7.88
C ILE A 242 -14.09 -3.19 -6.59
N ASN A 243 -12.86 -2.81 -6.25
CA ASN A 243 -12.56 -1.97 -5.09
C ASN A 243 -11.31 -1.13 -5.38
N ASN A 244 -10.87 -0.32 -4.41
CA ASN A 244 -9.72 0.57 -4.60
C ASN A 244 -8.39 -0.19 -4.82
N ILE A 245 -8.32 -1.47 -4.47
CA ILE A 245 -7.15 -2.34 -4.64
C ILE A 245 -7.28 -3.14 -5.93
N ASP A 246 -8.42 -3.81 -6.12
CA ASP A 246 -8.76 -4.57 -7.31
C ASP A 246 -9.63 -3.70 -8.24
N SER A 247 -8.97 -2.73 -8.88
CA SER A 247 -9.62 -1.85 -9.85
C SER A 247 -9.79 -2.52 -11.20
N ALA A 248 -10.70 -2.00 -12.02
CA ALA A 248 -10.92 -2.46 -13.38
C ALA A 248 -10.72 -1.31 -14.37
N LEU A 249 -10.19 -1.63 -15.54
CA LEU A 249 -10.18 -0.71 -16.68
C LEU A 249 -11.57 -0.69 -17.30
N LEU A 250 -12.09 0.52 -17.49
CA LEU A 250 -13.32 0.77 -18.22
C LEU A 250 -13.12 0.41 -19.70
N GLN A 251 -14.17 -0.09 -20.33
CA GLN A 251 -14.20 -0.51 -21.73
C GLN A 251 -14.68 0.61 -22.67
N ASP A 252 -15.46 1.57 -22.16
CA ASP A 252 -16.07 2.66 -22.91
C ASP A 252 -16.28 3.92 -22.05
N LEU A 253 -16.85 4.97 -22.65
CA LEU A 253 -17.23 6.23 -21.99
C LEU A 253 -18.64 6.19 -21.40
N GLU A 254 -19.44 5.19 -21.77
CA GLU A 254 -20.70 4.87 -21.11
C GLU A 254 -20.61 3.48 -20.53
N GLU A 255 -20.77 3.39 -19.21
CA GLU A 255 -20.51 2.17 -18.45
C GLU A 255 -21.70 1.82 -17.57
N LEU A 256 -21.85 0.52 -17.29
CA LEU A 256 -22.83 0.02 -16.33
C LEU A 256 -22.10 -0.57 -15.14
N ILE A 257 -22.34 0.02 -13.97
CA ILE A 257 -21.89 -0.52 -12.69
C ILE A 257 -23.09 -0.97 -11.88
N THR A 258 -22.88 -1.92 -10.98
CA THR A 258 -23.91 -2.37 -10.05
C THR A 258 -23.43 -2.12 -8.63
N ILE A 259 -24.28 -1.50 -7.81
CA ILE A 259 -24.07 -1.41 -6.36
C ILE A 259 -24.97 -2.43 -5.68
N LYS A 260 -24.38 -3.31 -4.88
CA LYS A 260 -25.08 -4.34 -4.13
C LYS A 260 -24.96 -4.09 -2.65
N ASN A 261 -26.08 -4.07 -1.95
CA ASN A 261 -26.12 -4.05 -0.50
C ASN A 261 -25.88 -5.46 0.05
N ILE A 262 -24.68 -5.72 0.58
CA ILE A 262 -24.34 -6.96 1.29
C ILE A 262 -24.47 -6.83 2.81
N GLY A 263 -25.03 -5.72 3.28
CA GLY A 263 -25.37 -5.48 4.67
C GLY A 263 -26.59 -6.27 5.14
N ASN A 264 -26.91 -6.06 6.42
CA ASN A 264 -28.02 -6.68 7.12
C ASN A 264 -29.20 -5.72 7.38
N LYS A 265 -29.24 -4.59 6.66
CA LYS A 265 -30.28 -3.57 6.77
C LYS A 265 -30.45 -2.83 5.45
N ASP A 266 -31.59 -2.16 5.31
CA ASP A 266 -31.85 -1.24 4.21
C ASP A 266 -31.03 0.04 4.39
N TYR A 267 -30.56 0.60 3.28
CA TYR A 267 -29.96 1.93 3.23
C TYR A 267 -30.84 2.83 2.39
N MET A 268 -31.28 3.93 2.98
CA MET A 268 -32.20 4.89 2.36
C MET A 268 -31.48 6.21 2.12
N ASN A 269 -31.86 6.92 1.06
CA ASN A 269 -31.35 8.23 0.67
C ASN A 269 -29.82 8.30 0.59
N VAL A 270 -29.18 7.27 0.05
CA VAL A 270 -27.72 7.25 -0.12
C VAL A 270 -27.36 8.16 -1.29
N ASN A 271 -26.72 9.29 -0.98
CA ASN A 271 -26.23 10.24 -1.99
C ASN A 271 -24.86 9.78 -2.51
N ILE A 272 -24.81 9.35 -3.76
CA ILE A 272 -23.59 8.86 -4.42
C ILE A 272 -23.15 9.88 -5.46
N GLY A 273 -21.88 10.26 -5.42
CA GLY A 273 -21.24 11.07 -6.45
C GLY A 273 -19.94 10.45 -6.93
N THR A 274 -19.17 11.21 -7.70
CA THR A 274 -17.86 10.81 -8.20
C THR A 274 -16.78 11.79 -7.81
N GLN A 275 -15.57 11.28 -7.56
CA GLN A 275 -14.35 12.08 -7.41
C GLN A 275 -13.32 11.63 -8.44
N THR A 276 -12.74 12.56 -9.18
CA THR A 276 -11.66 12.31 -10.15
C THR A 276 -10.56 13.36 -10.00
N ARG A 277 -9.34 13.00 -10.38
CA ARG A 277 -8.20 13.94 -10.49
C ARG A 277 -8.09 14.56 -11.87
N SER A 278 -8.86 14.07 -12.83
CA SER A 278 -8.90 14.60 -14.19
C SER A 278 -9.90 15.74 -14.33
N ASN A 279 -9.83 16.47 -15.45
CA ASN A 279 -10.85 17.45 -15.82
C ASN A 279 -12.05 16.81 -16.53
N ASP A 280 -12.06 15.49 -16.71
CA ASP A 280 -13.19 14.80 -17.35
C ASP A 280 -14.44 14.94 -16.47
N LEU A 281 -15.59 15.21 -17.09
CA LEU A 281 -16.87 15.28 -16.41
C LEU A 281 -17.47 13.88 -16.32
N ILE A 282 -17.76 13.43 -15.11
CA ILE A 282 -18.30 12.10 -14.83
C ILE A 282 -19.68 12.27 -14.22
N GLN A 283 -20.67 11.67 -14.87
CA GLN A 283 -22.07 11.78 -14.47
C GLN A 283 -22.68 10.40 -14.28
N LEU A 284 -23.64 10.32 -13.37
CA LEU A 284 -24.33 9.12 -12.95
C LEU A 284 -25.80 9.20 -13.34
N SER A 285 -26.40 8.05 -13.64
CA SER A 285 -27.82 7.93 -13.95
C SER A 285 -28.40 6.61 -13.45
N ILE A 286 -29.66 6.63 -13.01
CA ILE A 286 -30.41 5.43 -12.60
C ILE A 286 -31.34 4.91 -13.70
N ASP A 287 -31.60 5.73 -14.72
CA ASP A 287 -32.59 5.48 -15.76
C ASP A 287 -32.00 5.50 -17.18
N ASN A 288 -30.69 5.76 -17.31
CA ASN A 288 -29.97 5.90 -18.58
C ASN A 288 -30.48 7.07 -19.45
N ILE A 289 -31.19 8.03 -18.84
CA ILE A 289 -31.78 9.18 -19.53
C ILE A 289 -31.28 10.47 -18.90
N VAL A 290 -31.49 10.64 -17.59
CA VAL A 290 -31.09 11.83 -16.85
C VAL A 290 -29.75 11.55 -16.16
N TYR A 291 -28.74 12.34 -16.50
CA TYR A 291 -27.40 12.24 -15.96
C TYR A 291 -27.09 13.45 -15.08
N THR A 292 -26.56 13.19 -13.89
CA THR A 292 -26.24 14.18 -12.88
C THR A 292 -24.93 13.84 -12.18
N ASP A 293 -24.28 14.82 -11.56
CA ASP A 293 -23.01 14.61 -10.85
C ASP A 293 -23.18 13.75 -9.59
N THR A 294 -24.41 13.69 -9.08
CA THR A 294 -24.80 12.88 -7.92
C THR A 294 -26.16 12.21 -8.16
N ILE A 295 -26.35 11.04 -7.59
CA ILE A 295 -27.64 10.33 -7.54
C ILE A 295 -28.01 9.98 -6.11
N VAL A 296 -29.30 9.86 -5.82
CA VAL A 296 -29.80 9.39 -4.53
C VAL A 296 -30.47 8.03 -4.72
N LEU A 297 -30.10 7.08 -3.88
CA LEU A 297 -30.54 5.69 -3.99
C LEU A 297 -31.07 5.14 -2.67
N ASP A 298 -32.16 4.38 -2.79
CA ASP A 298 -32.60 3.44 -1.78
C ASP A 298 -32.18 2.03 -2.20
N ILE A 299 -31.44 1.35 -1.33
CA ILE A 299 -30.89 0.02 -1.58
C ILE A 299 -31.27 -0.90 -0.42
N ALA A 300 -32.32 -1.69 -0.65
CA ALA A 300 -32.79 -2.68 0.32
C ALA A 300 -31.72 -3.76 0.58
N GLN A 301 -31.81 -4.38 1.75
CA GLN A 301 -30.92 -5.46 2.18
C GLN A 301 -30.81 -6.56 1.11
N LEU A 302 -29.58 -6.99 0.82
CA LEU A 302 -29.26 -8.07 -0.14
C LEU A 302 -29.75 -7.81 -1.59
N THR A 303 -30.15 -6.57 -1.90
CA THR A 303 -30.53 -6.16 -3.26
C THR A 303 -29.41 -5.42 -3.97
N LYS A 304 -29.59 -5.22 -5.27
CA LYS A 304 -28.66 -4.52 -6.14
C LYS A 304 -29.36 -3.42 -6.95
N LYS A 305 -28.62 -2.38 -7.29
CA LYS A 305 -29.04 -1.28 -8.16
C LYS A 305 -27.98 -1.08 -9.24
N ASP A 306 -28.44 -1.01 -10.47
CA ASP A 306 -27.56 -0.69 -11.61
C ASP A 306 -27.53 0.83 -11.78
N ILE A 307 -26.34 1.35 -12.10
CA ILE A 307 -26.08 2.77 -12.30
C ILE A 307 -25.31 2.90 -13.60
N TYR A 308 -25.81 3.76 -14.47
CA TYR A 308 -25.15 4.15 -15.70
C TYR A 308 -24.18 5.27 -15.39
N VAL A 309 -22.96 5.15 -15.89
CA VAL A 309 -21.90 6.15 -15.76
C VAL A 309 -21.61 6.70 -17.14
N ARG A 310 -21.55 8.02 -17.27
CA ARG A 310 -21.13 8.70 -18.50
C ARG A 310 -19.90 9.54 -18.22
N ILE A 311 -18.90 9.40 -19.09
CA ILE A 311 -17.63 10.13 -19.04
C ILE A 311 -17.56 11.05 -20.25
N ILE A 312 -17.64 12.36 -20.01
CA ILE A 312 -17.47 13.39 -21.02
C ILE A 312 -16.03 13.90 -20.92
N LYS A 313 -15.26 13.65 -21.97
CA LYS A 313 -13.85 14.03 -22.03
C LYS A 313 -13.72 15.54 -22.09
N ASP A 314 -12.82 16.08 -21.28
CA ASP A 314 -12.42 17.47 -21.44
C ASP A 314 -11.52 17.64 -22.66
N THR A 315 -11.65 18.78 -23.36
CA THR A 315 -10.88 19.04 -24.58
C THR A 315 -9.41 19.23 -24.29
N ASP A 316 -8.99 19.65 -23.09
CA ASP A 316 -7.57 19.87 -22.79
C ASP A 316 -6.85 18.57 -22.41
N ASN A 317 -7.60 17.48 -22.19
CA ASN A 317 -7.06 16.17 -21.86
C ASN A 317 -6.67 15.37 -23.12
N HIS A 318 -5.71 15.90 -23.88
CA HIS A 318 -5.19 15.34 -25.14
C HIS A 318 -4.27 14.11 -24.96
N ASN A 319 -3.94 13.73 -23.72
CA ASN A 319 -2.94 12.70 -23.44
C ASN A 319 -3.55 11.41 -22.90
N PHE A 320 -2.81 10.31 -23.10
CA PHE A 320 -2.97 8.97 -22.53
C PHE A 320 -2.84 8.95 -20.99
N ASN A 321 -3.46 9.91 -20.29
CA ASN A 321 -3.52 9.92 -18.85
C ASN A 321 -4.42 8.76 -18.40
N VAL A 322 -3.98 8.03 -17.37
CA VAL A 322 -4.83 7.06 -16.67
C VAL A 322 -6.03 7.83 -16.13
N ARG A 323 -7.22 7.43 -16.55
CA ARG A 323 -8.48 8.05 -16.15
C ARG A 323 -9.01 7.27 -14.97
N ASP A 324 -8.84 7.84 -13.79
CA ASP A 324 -9.35 7.26 -12.55
C ASP A 324 -10.49 8.12 -11.99
N PHE A 325 -11.52 7.44 -11.50
CA PHE A 325 -12.51 8.06 -10.66
C PHE A 325 -12.96 7.09 -9.59
N GLN A 326 -13.50 7.64 -8.50
CA GLN A 326 -14.01 6.90 -7.37
C GLN A 326 -15.46 7.26 -7.15
N LEU A 327 -16.28 6.28 -6.78
CA LEU A 327 -17.61 6.53 -6.24
C LEU A 327 -17.46 6.96 -4.78
N ILE A 328 -18.08 8.07 -4.43
CA ILE A 328 -18.08 8.60 -3.06
C ILE A 328 -19.51 8.70 -2.56
N ILE A 329 -19.70 8.51 -1.25
CA ILE A 329 -20.98 8.79 -0.60
C ILE A 329 -20.89 10.20 0.00
N ASN A 330 -21.69 11.11 -0.55
CA ASN A 330 -21.76 12.49 -0.09
C ASN A 330 -22.59 12.57 1.20
N LYS A 331 -22.17 13.44 2.12
CA LYS A 331 -22.93 13.74 3.34
C LYS A 331 -24.14 14.61 3.05
#